data_AF-A0A8E6B5V6-F1
#
_entry.id   AF-A0A8E6B5V6-F1
#
_cell.length_a   1.000
_cell.length_b   1.000
_cell.length_c   1.000
_cell.angle_alpha   90.00
_cell.angle_beta   90.00
_cell.angle_gamma   90.00
#
_symmetry.space_group_name_H-M   'P 1'
#
loop_
_entity.id
_entity.type
_entity.pdbx_description
1 polymer ?
#
loop_
_entity_poly.entity_id
_entity_poly.type
_entity_poly.pdbx_seq_one_letter_code
_entity_poly.pdbx_strand_id
1 'polypeptide(L)'
;MEITQNIAEQDVKKIVWEHAKRAAEQGAGYAQEGVVMRQIADELGIRWNADLKIQHWVLDAWHDLFASKKLGWGYNLDNPNSPFFHVRNPD
;
A
#
# COMPACT_ATOMS: atom_id res chain seq x y z
N MET A 1 -10.00 -19.89 -12.27
CA MET A 1 -10.84 -18.67 -12.22
C MET A 1 -9.89 -17.50 -12.39
N GLU A 2 -9.70 -17.07 -13.64
CA GLU A 2 -8.85 -15.92 -13.98
C GLU A 2 -9.65 -14.65 -13.67
N ILE A 3 -9.36 -14.06 -12.52
CA ILE A 3 -9.82 -12.70 -12.19
C ILE A 3 -8.64 -11.77 -12.42
N THR A 4 -8.14 -11.69 -13.65
CA THR A 4 -7.48 -10.45 -14.08
C THR A 4 -8.53 -9.69 -14.86
N GLN A 5 -9.60 -9.33 -14.13
CA GLN A 5 -10.58 -8.38 -14.63
C GLN A 5 -9.87 -7.05 -14.92
N ASN A 6 -10.47 -6.29 -15.83
CA ASN A 6 -9.99 -5.03 -16.38
C ASN A 6 -9.93 -3.94 -15.28
N ILE A 7 -8.98 -4.07 -14.34
CA ILE A 7 -8.82 -3.13 -13.23
C ILE A 7 -8.23 -1.82 -13.75
N ALA A 8 -8.83 -0.69 -13.36
CA ALA A 8 -8.30 0.62 -13.70
C ALA A 8 -7.20 1.02 -12.71
N GLU A 9 -6.20 1.78 -13.18
CA GLU A 9 -5.13 2.32 -12.33
C GLU A 9 -5.70 3.13 -11.14
N GLN A 10 -6.80 3.84 -11.35
CA GLN A 10 -7.46 4.62 -10.29
C GLN A 10 -8.04 3.74 -9.18
N ASP A 11 -8.51 2.54 -9.51
CA ASP A 11 -8.97 1.58 -8.51
C ASP A 11 -7.79 1.07 -7.69
N VAL A 12 -6.63 0.81 -8.32
CA VAL A 12 -5.40 0.44 -7.63
C VAL A 12 -4.97 1.54 -6.65
N LYS A 13 -4.96 2.81 -7.07
CA LYS A 13 -4.63 3.95 -6.19
C LYS A 13 -5.54 4.02 -4.96
N LYS A 14 -6.85 3.81 -5.17
CA LYS A 14 -7.82 3.76 -4.07
C LYS A 14 -7.54 2.59 -3.13
N ILE A 15 -7.34 1.38 -3.66
CA ILE A 15 -7.06 0.18 -2.86
C ILE A 15 -5.80 0.36 -2.02
N VAL A 16 -4.72 0.87 -2.63
CA VAL A 16 -3.44 1.12 -1.94
C VAL A 16 -3.64 2.10 -0.78
N TRP A 17 -4.36 3.20 -1.00
CA TRP A 17 -4.68 4.16 0.05
C TRP A 17 -5.49 3.54 1.20
N GLU A 18 -6.56 2.81 0.90
CA GLU A 18 -7.43 2.21 1.92
C GLU A 18 -6.68 1.19 2.79
N HIS A 19 -5.80 0.36 2.19
CA HIS A 19 -4.97 -0.56 2.97
C HIS A 19 -3.93 0.16 3.83
N ALA A 20 -3.26 1.18 3.29
CA ALA A 20 -2.31 1.97 4.07
C ALA A 20 -2.98 2.65 5.27
N LYS A 21 -4.15 3.26 5.06
CA LYS A 21 -4.94 3.92 6.11
C LYS A 21 -5.37 2.92 7.18
N ARG A 22 -5.96 1.78 6.78
CA ARG A 22 -6.39 0.73 7.70
C ARG A 22 -5.22 0.17 8.52
N ALA A 23 -4.08 -0.08 7.88
CA ALA A 23 -2.88 -0.57 8.57
C ALA A 23 -2.36 0.43 9.60
N ALA A 24 -2.36 1.73 9.28
CA ALA A 24 -2.01 2.78 10.23
C ALA A 24 -2.97 2.85 11.43
N GLU A 25 -4.28 2.70 11.19
CA GLU A 25 -5.33 2.65 12.24
C GLU A 25 -5.20 1.43 13.15
N GLN A 26 -4.72 0.29 12.63
CA GLN A 26 -4.48 -0.93 13.41
C GLN A 26 -3.18 -0.88 14.25
N GLY A 27 -2.25 0.01 13.90
CA GLY A 27 -1.05 0.32 14.68
C GLY A 27 0.24 -0.37 14.23
N ALA A 28 1.29 -0.29 15.06
CA ALA A 28 2.68 -0.60 14.68
C ALA A 28 2.90 -2.00 14.09
N GLY A 29 2.11 -3.00 14.52
CA GLY A 29 2.18 -4.37 13.99
C GLY A 29 1.72 -4.50 12.53
N TYR A 30 0.94 -3.53 12.05
CA TYR A 30 0.34 -3.52 10.71
C TYR A 30 0.88 -2.41 9.82
N ALA A 31 1.27 -1.27 10.40
CA ALA A 31 1.81 -0.10 9.71
C ALA A 31 3.25 -0.32 9.19
N GLN A 32 3.42 -1.37 8.36
CA GLN A 32 4.65 -1.79 7.72
C GLN A 32 4.39 -2.05 6.23
N GLU A 33 5.29 -1.57 5.36
CA GLU A 33 5.18 -1.70 3.89
C GLU A 33 4.89 -3.14 3.46
N GLY A 34 5.68 -4.11 3.94
CA GLY A 34 5.52 -5.51 3.54
C GLY A 34 4.17 -6.14 3.93
N VAL A 35 3.54 -5.67 5.02
CA VAL A 35 2.20 -6.12 5.44
C VAL A 35 1.16 -5.59 4.47
N VAL A 36 1.21 -4.29 4.17
CA VAL A 36 0.29 -3.63 3.25
C VAL A 36 0.41 -4.22 1.83
N MET A 37 1.63 -4.40 1.33
CA MET A 37 1.88 -4.97 0.00
C MET A 37 1.31 -6.38 -0.16
N ARG A 38 1.44 -7.22 0.88
CA ARG A 38 0.87 -8.57 0.85
C ARG A 38 -0.65 -8.52 0.80
N GLN A 39 -1.28 -7.68 1.63
CA GLN A 39 -2.74 -7.55 1.65
C GLN A 39 -3.30 -7.02 0.32
N ILE A 40 -2.64 -6.05 -0.30
CA ILE A 40 -3.01 -5.54 -1.62
C ILE A 40 -2.86 -6.64 -2.69
N ALA A 41 -1.76 -7.38 -2.69
CA ALA A 41 -1.54 -8.48 -3.64
C ALA A 41 -2.60 -9.58 -3.50
N ASP A 42 -2.97 -9.94 -2.26
CA ASP A 42 -4.02 -10.92 -1.96
C ASP A 42 -5.39 -10.43 -2.45
N GLU A 43 -5.75 -9.15 -2.20
CA GLU A 43 -7.03 -8.57 -2.64
C GLU A 43 -7.13 -8.49 -4.17
N LEU A 44 -6.04 -8.10 -4.84
CA LEU A 44 -5.99 -7.96 -6.29
C LEU A 44 -5.78 -9.30 -7.01
N GLY A 45 -5.58 -10.40 -6.28
CA GLY A 45 -5.28 -11.72 -6.86
C GLY A 45 -3.98 -11.72 -7.67
N ILE A 46 -3.04 -10.82 -7.39
CA ILE A 46 -1.79 -10.65 -8.13
C ILE A 46 -0.94 -11.89 -7.93
N ARG A 47 -0.61 -12.56 -9.03
CA ARG A 47 0.46 -13.57 -8.98
C ARG A 47 1.78 -12.83 -9.17
N TRP A 48 2.67 -12.97 -8.18
CA TRP A 48 3.99 -12.33 -8.14
C TRP A 48 4.79 -12.48 -9.45
N ASN A 49 4.55 -13.52 -10.24
CA ASN A 49 5.28 -13.81 -11.48
C ASN A 49 4.53 -13.48 -12.79
N ALA A 50 3.30 -12.96 -12.77
CA ALA A 50 2.47 -12.84 -13.98
C ALA A 50 1.96 -11.42 -14.29
N ASP A 51 1.68 -10.61 -13.26
CA ASP A 51 0.88 -9.38 -13.45
C ASP A 51 1.71 -8.08 -13.28
N LEU A 52 2.84 -7.98 -14.00
CA LEU A 52 3.84 -6.91 -13.81
C LEU A 52 3.26 -5.49 -13.95
N LYS A 53 2.31 -5.29 -14.87
CA LYS A 53 1.64 -3.99 -15.06
C LYS A 53 0.90 -3.52 -13.80
N ILE A 54 0.14 -4.41 -13.17
CA ILE A 54 -0.62 -4.08 -11.95
C ILE A 54 0.36 -3.89 -10.78
N GLN A 55 1.42 -4.70 -10.71
CA GLN A 55 2.48 -4.53 -9.71
C GLN A 55 3.12 -3.15 -9.80
N HIS A 56 3.44 -2.65 -11.01
CA HIS A 56 3.95 -1.29 -11.18
C HIS A 56 2.94 -0.24 -10.73
N TRP A 57 1.66 -0.38 -11.07
CA TRP A 57 0.62 0.52 -10.59
C TRP A 57 0.51 0.56 -9.05
N VAL A 58 0.66 -0.58 -8.39
CA VAL A 58 0.68 -0.66 -6.91
C VAL A 58 1.90 0.08 -6.35
N LEU A 59 3.09 -0.16 -6.91
CA LEU A 59 4.34 0.47 -6.46
C LEU A 59 4.32 1.99 -6.67
N ASP A 60 3.90 2.45 -7.84
CA ASP A 60 3.79 3.87 -8.16
C ASP A 60 2.77 4.55 -7.23
N ALA A 61 1.59 3.94 -7.06
CA ALA A 61 0.57 4.45 -6.14
C ALA A 61 1.06 4.53 -4.69
N TRP A 62 1.84 3.54 -4.23
CA TRP A 62 2.43 3.54 -2.91
C TRP A 62 3.44 4.68 -2.74
N HIS A 63 4.36 4.83 -3.68
CA HIS A 63 5.35 5.91 -3.65
C HIS A 63 4.70 7.30 -3.74
N ASP A 64 3.64 7.44 -4.53
CA ASP A 64 2.85 8.67 -4.62
C ASP A 64 2.29 9.10 -3.26
N LEU A 65 1.88 8.16 -2.39
CA LEU A 65 1.40 8.51 -1.04
C LEU A 65 2.48 9.18 -0.18
N PHE A 66 3.75 8.80 -0.33
CA PHE A 66 4.85 9.45 0.38
C PHE A 66 5.23 10.77 -0.29
N ALA A 67 5.28 10.80 -1.62
CA ALA A 67 5.60 12.00 -2.39
C ALA A 67 4.58 13.11 -2.14
N SER A 68 3.29 12.76 -2.07
CA SER A 68 2.18 13.67 -1.77
C SER A 68 2.02 13.96 -0.28
N LYS A 69 2.92 13.45 0.59
CA LYS A 69 2.87 13.58 2.05
C LYS A 69 1.57 13.09 2.69
N LYS A 70 0.86 12.13 2.07
CA LYS A 70 -0.23 11.40 2.74
C LYS A 70 0.32 10.43 3.78
N LEU A 71 1.43 9.77 3.45
CA LEU A 71 2.20 8.93 4.36
C LEU A 71 3.56 9.55 4.69
N GLY A 72 4.12 9.12 5.81
CA GLY A 72 5.50 9.38 6.20
C GLY A 72 6.17 8.11 6.68
N TRP A 73 7.48 7.98 6.41
CA TRP A 73 8.28 6.90 7.00
C TRP A 73 8.44 7.06 8.51
N GLY A 74 8.63 5.92 9.17
CA GLY A 74 8.63 5.75 10.61
C GLY A 74 7.22 5.63 11.19
N TYR A 75 7.05 4.85 12.24
CA TYR A 75 5.81 4.78 13.01
C TYR A 75 5.95 5.49 14.37
N ASN A 76 7.05 5.26 15.07
CA ASN A 76 7.38 5.87 16.36
C ASN A 76 8.91 5.92 16.56
N LEU A 77 9.39 6.36 17.72
CA LEU A 77 10.82 6.46 17.99
C LEU A 77 11.55 5.11 18.03
N ASP A 78 10.85 4.04 18.38
CA ASP A 78 11.39 2.67 18.32
C ASP A 78 11.47 2.16 16.88
N ASN A 79 10.64 2.69 15.98
CA ASN A 79 10.51 2.31 14.58
C ASN A 79 10.56 3.54 13.66
N PRO A 80 11.68 4.28 13.60
CA PRO A 80 11.71 5.61 13.00
C PRO A 80 11.86 5.62 11.47
N ASN A 81 12.13 4.46 10.87
CA ASN A 81 12.47 4.32 9.46
C ASN A 81 11.56 3.30 8.75
N SER A 82 11.72 3.20 7.42
CA SER A 82 11.22 2.06 6.65
C SER A 82 11.63 0.72 7.32
N PRO A 83 10.76 -0.31 7.30
CA PRO A 83 9.50 -0.40 6.55
C PRO A 83 8.28 0.23 7.23
N PHE A 84 8.45 0.85 8.39
CA PHE A 84 7.35 1.41 9.17
C PHE A 84 6.88 2.76 8.63
N PHE A 85 5.60 3.07 8.77
CA PHE A 85 5.04 4.33 8.28
C PHE A 85 3.91 4.84 9.18
N HIS A 86 3.53 6.10 9.03
CA HIS A 86 2.34 6.71 9.64
C HIS A 86 1.56 7.54 8.61
N VAL A 87 0.27 7.79 8.88
CA VAL A 87 -0.53 8.75 8.12
C VAL A 87 -0.20 10.15 8.61
N ARG A 88 0.07 11.08 7.69
CA ARG A 88 0.39 12.48 7.99
C ARG A 88 -0.83 13.38 7.90
N ASN A 89 -1.58 13.28 6.80
CA ASN A 89 -2.80 14.05 6.55
C ASN A 89 -3.92 13.08 6.11
N PRO A 90 -4.91 12.80 6.97
CA PRO A 90 -5.98 11.84 6.69
C PRO A 90 -7.15 12.40 5.87
N ASP A 91 -7.05 13.64 5.37
CA ASP A 91 -8.09 14.39 4.66
C ASP A 91 -8.60 13.69 3.38
#